data_AF-A0A955YVT4-F1
#
_entry.id   AF-A0A955YVT4-F1
#
_cell.length_a   1.000
_cell.length_b   1.000
_cell.length_c   1.000
_cell.angle_alpha   90.00
_cell.angle_beta   90.00
_cell.angle_gamma   90.00
#
_symmetry.space_group_name_H-M   'P 1'
#
loop_
_entity.id
_entity.type
_entity.pdbx_description
1 polymer ?
#
loop_
_entity_poly.entity_id
_entity_poly.type
_entity_poly.pdbx_seq_one_letter_code
_entity_poly.pdbx_strand_id
1 'polypeptide(L)'
;LRVSELVKLELGDVNLDGGFLAAFGKGKKRRIVPMGEVAIGHTRDWLAGPRGKWADPAEKCVFVTSRGGPMTRQGFWKLVKRYAVGVGIMKPISPHKLRHSFATHLLLGGADLRAVQMMLGHADITTTQVYTHVTGEHLQRMHERYHPRG
;
A
#
# COMPACT_ATOMS: atom_id res chain seq x y z
N LEU A 1 -3.84 -2.81 2.63
CA LEU A 1 -2.52 -3.05 3.27
C LEU A 1 -2.58 -2.82 4.80
N ARG A 2 -1.79 -3.56 5.60
CA ARG A 2 -1.58 -3.29 7.03
C ARG A 2 -0.39 -2.38 7.27
N VAL A 3 -0.43 -1.55 8.32
CA VAL A 3 0.70 -0.65 8.65
C VAL A 3 1.98 -1.45 8.88
N SER A 4 1.89 -2.63 9.48
CA SER A 4 3.03 -3.53 9.67
C SER A 4 3.62 -4.08 8.36
N GLU A 5 2.83 -4.15 7.30
CA GLU A 5 3.29 -4.54 5.95
C GLU A 5 3.85 -3.31 5.24
N LEU A 6 3.18 -2.15 5.36
CA LEU A 6 3.59 -0.87 4.79
C LEU A 6 5.01 -0.47 5.21
N VAL A 7 5.29 -0.48 6.50
CA VAL A 7 6.57 -0.02 7.03
C VAL A 7 7.73 -1.00 6.78
N LYS A 8 7.44 -2.18 6.22
CA LYS A 8 8.42 -3.22 5.86
C LYS A 8 8.57 -3.39 4.36
N LEU A 9 7.87 -2.59 3.55
CA LEU A 9 8.03 -2.62 2.09
C LEU A 9 9.45 -2.21 1.73
N GLU A 10 10.11 -3.04 0.94
CA GLU A 10 11.41 -2.73 0.37
C GLU A 10 11.27 -2.18 -1.06
N LEU A 11 12.31 -1.50 -1.56
CA LEU A 11 12.32 -0.93 -2.90
C LEU A 11 11.95 -1.96 -3.98
N GLY A 12 12.44 -3.20 -3.86
CA GLY A 12 12.17 -4.28 -4.82
C GLY A 12 10.74 -4.81 -4.78
N ASP A 13 9.95 -4.45 -3.77
CA ASP A 13 8.55 -4.84 -3.67
C ASP A 13 7.60 -3.82 -4.31
N VAL A 14 8.09 -2.70 -4.84
CA VAL A 14 7.27 -1.65 -5.47
C VAL A 14 7.59 -1.53 -6.96
N ASN A 15 6.58 -1.70 -7.80
CA ASN A 15 6.68 -1.49 -9.24
C ASN A 15 5.73 -0.35 -9.64
N LEU A 16 6.27 0.87 -9.73
CA LEU A 16 5.50 2.07 -10.04
C LEU A 16 5.03 2.12 -11.49
N ASP A 17 5.81 1.59 -12.43
CA ASP A 17 5.45 1.57 -13.85
C ASP A 17 4.38 0.50 -14.13
N GLY A 18 4.46 -0.61 -13.41
CA GLY A 18 3.42 -1.63 -13.35
C GLY A 18 2.20 -1.24 -12.49
N GLY A 19 2.30 -0.19 -11.67
CA GLY A 19 1.22 0.28 -10.81
C GLY A 19 0.83 -0.69 -9.69
N PHE A 20 1.79 -1.44 -9.14
CA PHE A 20 1.52 -2.40 -8.08
C PHE A 20 2.66 -2.53 -7.06
N LEU A 21 2.36 -3.12 -5.91
CA LEU A 21 3.35 -3.54 -4.93
C LEU A 21 3.12 -4.98 -4.47
N ALA A 22 4.15 -5.63 -3.95
CA ALA A 22 4.10 -6.96 -3.36
C ALA A 22 4.13 -6.84 -1.83
N ALA A 23 3.03 -7.22 -1.17
CA ALA A 23 2.93 -7.19 0.28
C ALA A 23 3.05 -8.60 0.89
N PHE A 24 3.86 -8.74 1.94
CA PHE A 24 3.95 -10.00 2.71
C PHE A 24 2.74 -10.17 3.63
N GLY A 25 1.95 -11.21 3.40
CA GLY A 25 0.84 -11.61 4.26
C GLY A 25 1.23 -12.61 5.35
N LYS A 26 0.22 -13.09 6.10
CA LYS A 26 0.38 -14.18 7.07
C LYS A 26 0.85 -15.44 6.32
N GLY A 27 1.90 -16.09 6.83
CA GLY A 27 2.48 -17.30 6.21
C GLY A 27 3.52 -17.06 5.11
N LYS A 28 4.16 -15.87 5.07
CA LYS A 28 5.19 -15.48 4.07
C LYS A 28 4.71 -15.47 2.61
N LYS A 29 3.41 -15.66 2.34
CA LYS A 29 2.85 -15.52 1.00
C LYS A 29 2.87 -14.05 0.58
N ARG A 30 3.46 -13.76 -0.57
CA ARG A 30 3.40 -12.45 -1.21
C ARG A 30 2.05 -12.32 -1.91
N ARG A 31 1.41 -11.16 -1.80
CA ARG A 31 0.23 -10.79 -2.59
C ARG A 31 0.50 -9.50 -3.35
N ILE A 32 0.03 -9.44 -4.57
CA ILE A 32 0.05 -8.22 -5.37
C ILE A 32 -1.06 -7.29 -4.86
N VAL A 33 -0.73 -6.02 -4.67
CA VAL A 33 -1.64 -4.96 -4.27
C VAL A 33 -1.52 -3.85 -5.31
N PRO A 34 -2.56 -3.61 -6.12
CA PRO A 34 -2.57 -2.47 -7.04
C PRO A 34 -2.43 -1.15 -6.30
N MET A 35 -1.78 -0.19 -6.94
CA MET A 35 -1.62 1.17 -6.46
C MET A 35 -2.45 2.10 -7.33
N GLY A 36 -3.23 2.99 -6.71
CA GLY A 36 -3.91 4.06 -7.45
C GLY A 36 -2.93 5.12 -7.92
N GLU A 37 -3.26 5.85 -8.99
CA GLU A 37 -2.40 6.86 -9.62
C GLU A 37 -1.85 7.90 -8.63
N VAL A 38 -2.71 8.39 -7.71
CA VAL A 38 -2.31 9.33 -6.65
C VAL A 38 -1.24 8.73 -5.74
N ALA A 39 -1.39 7.45 -5.36
CA ALA A 39 -0.41 6.76 -4.54
C ALA A 39 0.91 6.53 -5.30
N ILE A 40 0.83 6.22 -6.60
CA ILE A 40 2.00 6.08 -7.46
C ILE A 40 2.77 7.40 -7.54
N GLY A 41 2.07 8.52 -7.80
CA GLY A 41 2.66 9.86 -7.88
C GLY A 41 3.41 10.24 -6.60
N HIS A 42 2.73 10.17 -5.45
CA HIS A 42 3.38 10.48 -4.17
C HIS A 42 4.52 9.53 -3.82
N THR A 43 4.43 8.25 -4.20
CA THR A 43 5.53 7.31 -3.98
C THR A 43 6.72 7.66 -4.84
N ARG A 44 6.51 8.05 -6.10
CA ARG A 44 7.58 8.49 -7.02
C ARG A 44 8.30 9.73 -6.46
N ASP A 45 7.54 10.74 -6.04
CA ASP A 45 8.11 11.97 -5.46
C ASP A 45 8.89 11.68 -4.16
N TRP A 46 8.37 10.78 -3.33
CA TRP A 46 9.03 10.34 -2.11
C TRP A 46 10.38 9.68 -2.38
N LEU A 47 10.42 8.76 -3.36
CA LEU A 47 11.63 8.03 -3.75
C LEU A 47 12.67 8.96 -4.39
N ALA A 48 12.25 9.89 -5.23
CA ALA A 48 13.12 10.84 -5.92
C ALA A 48 13.61 11.99 -5.02
N GLY A 49 12.90 12.30 -3.94
CA GLY A 49 13.20 13.44 -3.08
C GLY A 49 13.61 13.04 -1.65
N PRO A 50 12.71 13.12 -0.65
CA PRO A 50 13.07 13.01 0.76
C PRO A 50 13.76 11.70 1.13
N ARG A 51 13.35 10.56 0.56
CA ARG A 51 13.99 9.27 0.86
C ARG A 51 15.47 9.30 0.52
N GLY A 52 15.82 9.75 -0.69
CA GLY A 52 17.21 9.80 -1.14
C GLY A 52 18.10 10.69 -0.27
N LYS A 53 17.52 11.72 0.36
CA LYS A 53 18.24 12.60 1.30
C LYS A 53 18.40 12.03 2.70
N TRP A 54 17.46 11.18 3.13
CA TRP A 54 17.38 10.72 4.50
C TRP A 54 17.93 9.32 4.69
N ALA A 55 17.67 8.40 3.77
CA ALA A 55 17.98 6.99 3.92
C ALA A 55 19.48 6.73 4.04
N ASP A 56 19.85 5.85 4.97
CA ASP A 56 21.21 5.31 5.00
C ASP A 56 21.48 4.53 3.70
N PRO A 57 22.73 4.49 3.18
CA PRO A 57 23.04 3.83 1.92
C PRO A 57 22.65 2.34 1.87
N ALA A 58 22.64 1.67 3.02
CA ALA A 58 22.28 0.25 3.13
C ALA A 58 20.77 0.01 3.34
N GLU A 59 19.97 1.06 3.56
CA GLU A 59 18.55 0.94 3.87
C GLU A 59 17.73 0.64 2.60
N LYS A 60 16.96 -0.45 2.66
CA LYS A 60 16.16 -0.97 1.55
C LYS A 60 14.68 -0.65 1.69
N CYS A 61 14.23 -0.26 2.87
CA CYS A 61 12.85 0.14 3.11
C CYS A 61 12.48 1.32 2.22
N VAL A 62 11.26 1.29 1.70
CA VAL A 62 10.65 2.39 0.95
C VAL A 62 10.48 3.58 1.88
N PHE A 63 9.93 3.36 3.07
CA PHE A 63 9.63 4.41 4.04
C PHE A 63 10.68 4.44 5.15
N VAL A 64 11.47 5.51 5.17
CA VAL A 64 12.51 5.78 6.18
C VAL A 64 12.12 6.98 7.05
N THR A 65 12.82 7.13 8.16
CA THR A 65 12.74 8.33 9.00
C THR A 65 13.83 9.33 8.59
N SER A 66 13.74 10.58 9.06
CA SER A 66 14.79 11.58 8.86
C SER A 66 16.13 11.25 9.55
N ARG A 67 16.21 10.11 10.23
CA ARG A 67 17.42 9.57 10.88
C ARG A 67 18.07 8.43 10.08
N GLY A 68 17.65 8.18 8.84
CA GLY A 68 18.21 7.14 7.97
C GLY A 68 17.61 5.74 8.12
N GLY A 69 17.21 5.37 9.32
CA GLY A 69 16.60 4.06 9.58
C GLY A 69 15.14 3.92 9.15
N PRO A 70 14.60 2.68 9.22
CA PRO A 70 13.29 2.35 8.71
C PRO A 70 12.17 2.94 9.57
N MET A 71 11.05 3.29 8.95
CA MET A 71 9.86 3.74 9.66
C MET A 71 9.34 2.62 10.58
N THR A 72 8.97 2.96 11.81
CA THR A 72 8.31 2.00 12.71
C THR A 72 6.80 2.17 12.67
N ARG A 73 6.05 1.10 13.00
CA ARG A 73 4.59 1.16 13.14
C ARG A 73 4.16 2.25 14.13
N GLN A 74 4.89 2.41 15.24
CA GLN A 74 4.59 3.44 16.24
C GLN A 74 4.86 4.84 15.70
N GLY A 75 5.98 5.03 14.98
CA GLY A 75 6.31 6.30 14.32
C GLY A 75 5.27 6.70 13.29
N PHE A 76 4.83 5.75 12.45
CA PHE A 76 3.75 5.96 11.49
C PHE A 76 2.47 6.46 12.18
N TRP A 77 2.06 5.83 13.27
CA TRP A 77 0.87 6.27 14.02
C TRP A 77 1.01 7.64 14.66
N LYS A 78 2.21 8.00 15.12
CA LYS A 78 2.48 9.36 15.62
C LYS A 78 2.30 10.39 14.50
N LEU A 79 2.76 10.10 13.27
CA LEU A 79 2.57 10.96 12.11
C LEU A 79 1.09 11.11 11.73
N VAL A 80 0.35 10.00 11.63
CA VAL A 80 -1.09 10.04 11.30
C VAL A 80 -1.87 10.88 12.31
N LYS A 81 -1.61 10.70 13.61
CA LYS A 81 -2.25 11.50 14.66
C LYS A 81 -1.91 12.98 14.55
N ARG A 82 -0.65 13.31 14.23
CA ARG A 82 -0.22 14.69 14.03
C ARG A 82 -0.96 15.35 12.86
N TYR A 83 -1.04 14.67 11.71
CA TYR A 83 -1.75 15.20 10.54
C TYR A 83 -3.25 15.35 10.80
N ALA A 84 -3.86 14.39 11.50
CA ALA A 84 -5.26 14.46 11.89
C ALA A 84 -5.59 15.69 12.73
N VAL A 85 -4.77 15.98 13.74
CA VAL A 85 -4.92 17.20 14.56
C VAL A 85 -4.74 18.45 13.69
N GLY A 86 -3.76 18.45 12.79
CA GLY A 86 -3.51 19.56 11.87
C GLY A 86 -4.68 19.90 10.93
N VAL A 87 -5.56 18.93 10.64
CA VAL A 87 -6.79 19.14 9.85
C VAL A 87 -8.06 19.19 10.71
N GLY A 88 -7.93 19.36 12.04
CA GLY A 88 -9.06 19.51 12.96
C GLY A 88 -9.76 18.22 13.38
N ILE A 89 -9.21 17.04 13.10
CA ILE A 89 -9.77 15.76 13.56
C ILE A 89 -9.33 15.52 15.00
N MET A 90 -10.20 15.89 15.94
CA MET A 90 -9.97 15.73 17.38
C MET A 90 -10.40 14.36 17.94
N LYS A 91 -11.13 13.56 17.15
CA LYS A 91 -11.58 12.23 17.57
C LYS A 91 -10.42 11.22 17.59
N PRO A 92 -10.43 10.24 18.52
CA PRO A 92 -9.42 9.19 18.53
C PRO A 92 -9.41 8.35 17.24
N ILE A 93 -8.31 8.44 16.49
CA ILE A 93 -8.03 7.60 15.32
C ILE A 93 -7.35 6.31 15.75
N SER A 94 -7.83 5.19 15.21
CA SER A 94 -7.23 3.87 15.38
C SER A 94 -6.94 3.21 14.02
N PRO A 95 -6.04 2.21 13.96
CA PRO A 95 -5.79 1.43 12.75
C PRO A 95 -7.04 0.84 12.11
N HIS A 96 -7.95 0.35 12.93
CA HIS A 96 -9.19 -0.26 12.48
C HIS A 96 -10.14 0.79 11.89
N LYS A 97 -10.29 1.96 12.55
CA LYS A 97 -11.11 3.06 12.04
C LYS A 97 -10.57 3.61 10.72
N LEU A 98 -9.26 3.86 10.62
CA LEU A 98 -8.65 4.38 9.39
C LEU A 98 -8.84 3.40 8.22
N ARG A 99 -8.61 2.11 8.45
CA ARG A 99 -8.84 1.08 7.44
C ARG A 99 -10.30 0.99 7.04
N HIS A 100 -11.22 1.06 8.00
CA HIS A 100 -12.64 0.99 7.74
C HIS A 100 -13.13 2.21 6.94
N SER A 101 -12.74 3.42 7.33
CA SER A 101 -13.06 4.64 6.56
C SER A 101 -12.52 4.59 5.13
N PHE A 102 -11.32 4.05 4.92
CA PHE A 102 -10.79 3.83 3.57
C PHE A 102 -11.64 2.85 2.75
N ALA A 103 -12.05 1.73 3.38
CA ALA A 103 -12.93 0.75 2.75
C ALA A 103 -14.28 1.36 2.34
N THR A 104 -14.91 2.08 3.27
CA THR A 104 -16.18 2.76 3.05
C THR A 104 -16.05 3.84 1.98
N HIS A 105 -14.98 4.64 1.99
CA HIS A 105 -14.77 5.67 0.98
C HIS A 105 -14.62 5.10 -0.44
N LEU A 106 -13.86 4.01 -0.59
CA LEU A 106 -13.75 3.31 -1.87
C LEU A 106 -15.10 2.76 -2.33
N LEU A 107 -15.86 2.14 -1.43
CA LEU A 107 -17.20 1.59 -1.75
C LEU A 107 -18.19 2.68 -2.16
N LEU A 108 -18.20 3.81 -1.45
CA LEU A 108 -19.04 4.96 -1.78
C LEU A 108 -18.62 5.61 -3.12
N GLY A 109 -17.34 5.50 -3.49
CA GLY A 109 -16.82 5.92 -4.79
C GLY A 109 -17.07 4.92 -5.93
N GLY A 110 -17.88 3.87 -5.70
CA GLY A 110 -18.23 2.88 -6.72
C GLY A 110 -17.22 1.74 -6.89
N ALA A 111 -16.23 1.59 -6.00
CA ALA A 111 -15.31 0.47 -6.06
C ALA A 111 -16.00 -0.84 -5.69
N ASP A 112 -15.71 -1.91 -6.43
CA ASP A 112 -16.23 -3.25 -6.15
C ASP A 112 -15.88 -3.69 -4.72
N LEU A 113 -16.90 -4.11 -3.97
CA LEU A 113 -16.81 -4.65 -2.61
C LEU A 113 -15.79 -5.78 -2.49
N ARG A 114 -15.66 -6.62 -3.52
CA ARG A 114 -14.68 -7.71 -3.55
C ARG A 114 -13.25 -7.19 -3.74
N ALA A 115 -13.04 -6.15 -4.54
CA ALA A 115 -11.74 -5.49 -4.69
C ALA A 115 -11.30 -4.84 -3.38
N VAL A 116 -12.23 -4.21 -2.65
CA VAL A 116 -11.98 -3.65 -1.32
C VAL A 116 -11.63 -4.75 -0.31
N GLN A 117 -12.37 -5.86 -0.26
CA GLN A 117 -12.10 -6.99 0.65
C GLN A 117 -10.71 -7.61 0.46
N MET A 118 -10.24 -7.75 -0.79
CA MET A 118 -8.89 -8.25 -1.11
C MET A 118 -7.78 -7.28 -0.66
N MET A 119 -7.95 -5.97 -0.87
CA MET A 119 -7.00 -4.95 -0.41
C MET A 119 -6.87 -4.89 1.13
N LEU A 120 -7.94 -5.25 1.85
CA LEU A 120 -7.98 -5.30 3.30
C LEU A 120 -7.44 -6.60 3.91
N GLY A 121 -7.29 -7.66 3.10
CA GLY A 121 -6.64 -8.91 3.48
C GLY A 121 -7.47 -9.77 4.44
N HIS A 122 -8.78 -9.89 4.19
CA HIS A 122 -9.59 -10.95 4.78
C HIS A 122 -9.20 -12.28 4.13
N ALA A 123 -8.94 -13.27 4.98
CA ALA A 123 -8.05 -14.39 4.68
C ALA A 123 -8.73 -15.59 4.01
N ASP A 124 -9.92 -15.45 3.42
CA ASP A 124 -10.57 -16.61 2.81
C ASP A 124 -11.21 -16.38 1.44
N ILE A 125 -10.84 -17.33 0.59
CA ILE A 125 -11.47 -17.84 -0.63
C ILE A 125 -11.22 -17.04 -1.93
N THR A 126 -10.27 -17.60 -2.68
CA THR A 126 -10.21 -17.72 -4.16
C THR A 126 -10.92 -16.66 -4.97
N THR A 127 -10.17 -15.87 -5.73
CA THR A 127 -10.33 -15.76 -7.20
C THR A 127 -9.46 -14.64 -7.76
N THR A 128 -8.51 -15.03 -8.61
CA THR A 128 -7.75 -14.17 -9.54
C THR A 128 -8.65 -13.36 -10.49
N GLN A 129 -9.95 -13.67 -10.53
CA GLN A 129 -10.88 -13.23 -11.57
C GLN A 129 -11.57 -11.88 -11.31
N VAL A 130 -11.50 -11.31 -10.10
CA VAL A 130 -12.24 -10.06 -9.77
C VAL A 130 -11.42 -8.79 -10.04
N TYR A 131 -10.12 -8.94 -10.30
CA TYR A 131 -9.24 -7.81 -10.59
C TYR A 131 -9.52 -7.09 -11.93
N THR A 132 -10.36 -7.66 -12.79
CA THR A 132 -10.65 -7.13 -14.13
C THR A 132 -11.44 -5.80 -14.11
N HIS A 133 -12.18 -5.50 -13.04
CA HIS A 133 -13.06 -4.32 -13.03
C HIS A 133 -12.47 -3.03 -12.46
N VAL A 134 -11.29 -3.06 -11.83
CA VAL A 134 -10.69 -1.85 -11.24
C VAL A 134 -9.46 -1.36 -12.03
N THR A 135 -8.81 -2.22 -12.83
CA THR A 135 -7.67 -1.86 -13.71
C THR A 135 -7.49 -2.91 -14.81
N GLY A 136 -8.60 -3.32 -15.45
CA GLY A 136 -8.67 -4.53 -16.29
C GLY A 136 -7.57 -4.69 -17.32
N GLU A 137 -7.23 -3.63 -18.07
CA GLU A 137 -6.24 -3.77 -19.13
C GLU A 137 -4.78 -3.83 -18.67
N HIS A 138 -4.44 -3.23 -17.52
CA HIS A 138 -3.04 -3.13 -17.08
C HIS A 138 -2.61 -4.37 -16.31
N LEU A 139 -3.51 -4.89 -15.47
CA LEU A 139 -3.22 -6.07 -14.64
C LEU A 139 -3.17 -7.35 -15.47
N GLN A 140 -4.03 -7.47 -16.49
CA GLN A 140 -4.08 -8.61 -17.40
C GLN A 140 -2.78 -8.71 -18.24
N ARG A 141 -2.29 -7.57 -18.76
CA ARG A 141 -1.01 -7.48 -19.50
C ARG A 141 0.21 -7.85 -18.66
N MET A 142 0.20 -7.59 -17.35
CA MET A 142 1.32 -7.96 -16.47
C MET A 142 1.29 -9.40 -15.99
N HIS A 143 0.10 -9.96 -15.75
CA HIS A 143 -0.05 -11.37 -15.38
C HIS A 143 0.54 -12.27 -16.48
N GLU A 144 0.25 -11.96 -17.74
CA GLU A 144 0.81 -12.67 -18.91
C GLU A 144 2.33 -12.51 -19.03
N ARG A 145 2.89 -11.36 -18.61
CA ARG A 145 4.32 -11.05 -18.78
C ARG A 145 5.22 -11.68 -17.71
N TYR A 146 4.72 -11.86 -16.48
CA TYR A 146 5.51 -12.42 -15.37
C TYR A 146 5.12 -13.84 -14.94
N HIS A 147 3.96 -14.33 -15.42
CA HIS A 147 3.53 -15.71 -15.24
C HIS A 147 3.05 -16.32 -16.57
N PRO A 148 3.97 -16.54 -17.55
CA PRO A 148 3.62 -17.06 -18.89
C PRO A 148 3.22 -18.55 -18.94
N ARG A 149 3.02 -19.19 -17.79
CA ARG A 149 2.54 -20.58 -17.68
C ARG A 149 1.36 -20.64 -16.71
N GLY A 150 0.17 -20.40 -17.26
CA GLY A 150 -1.02 -21.11 -16.79
C GLY A 150 -0.92 -22.59 -17.13
#